data_AF-A0A195E603-F1
#
_entry.id   AF-A0A195E603-F1
#
_cell.length_a   1.000
_cell.length_b   1.000
_cell.length_c   1.000
_cell.angle_alpha   90.00
_cell.angle_beta   90.00
_cell.angle_gamma   90.00
#
_symmetry.space_group_name_H-M   'P 1'
#
loop_
_entity.id
_entity.type
_entity.pdbx_description
1 polymer ?
#
loop_
_entity_poly.entity_id
_entity_poly.type
_entity_poly.pdbx_seq_one_letter_code
_entity_poly.pdbx_strand_id
1 'polypeptide(L)'
;RHSDCDDEYLWTVIWYLEYAQYFNEDIHVLARAINSVLESFKETPKVMTMEQIEKAALSMRNTCTSKSHADAGAVAGIQKGEFPDDNQPLKCYTLCIMKTMRTFKNGRIDDGMMIKQMDLMMPPDMAGPLKVSLTKCAAEPPAGDDCETTYQFKKMSIEEAKEALLPLQKHCIAKVGADPKMIDDAAKGIFASDWRLQCYFKCVMLNTKIMKNDMIVEKALKNIIEAMLLEEYVPPAMKAIEHCLPIVKKFKGCELAYELAKCGYDYGASVRQIFNFTNIF
;
A
#
# COMPACT_ATOMS: atom_id res chain seq x y z
N ARG A 1 -8.58 23.49 -7.53
CA ARG A 1 -7.10 23.42 -7.46
C ARG A 1 -6.66 22.27 -8.34
N HIS A 2 -6.61 22.50 -9.65
CA HIS A 2 -5.86 21.71 -10.61
C HIS A 2 -5.05 22.79 -11.33
N SER A 3 -3.78 22.90 -10.97
CA SER A 3 -2.84 23.86 -11.52
C SER A 3 -1.60 23.04 -11.82
N ASP A 4 -1.60 22.50 -13.03
CA ASP A 4 -0.44 22.11 -13.83
C ASP A 4 -1.03 21.55 -15.14
N CYS A 5 -1.58 22.46 -15.95
CA CYS A 5 -1.75 22.21 -17.38
C CYS A 5 -0.79 23.17 -18.07
N ASP A 6 0.22 22.58 -18.70
CA ASP A 6 1.32 23.25 -19.39
C ASP A 6 0.85 24.35 -20.35
N ASP A 7 1.62 25.44 -20.42
CA ASP A 7 1.39 26.62 -21.27
C ASP A 7 1.09 26.27 -22.75
N GLU A 8 1.55 25.12 -23.23
CA GLU A 8 1.34 24.61 -24.59
C GLU A 8 -0.15 24.40 -24.93
N TYR A 9 -0.99 24.09 -23.93
CA TYR A 9 -2.44 23.90 -24.10
C TYR A 9 -3.19 25.22 -24.27
N LEU A 10 -2.76 26.27 -23.56
CA LEU A 10 -3.37 27.59 -23.69
C LEU A 10 -3.11 28.14 -25.10
N TRP A 11 -1.89 27.96 -25.61
CA TRP A 11 -1.53 28.34 -26.97
C TRP A 11 -2.30 27.55 -28.03
N THR A 12 -2.56 26.26 -27.83
CA THR A 12 -3.35 25.45 -28.78
C THR A 12 -4.81 25.89 -28.80
N VAL A 13 -5.41 26.16 -27.64
CA VAL A 13 -6.80 26.65 -27.55
C VAL A 13 -6.93 28.08 -28.13
N ILE A 14 -5.96 28.97 -27.85
CA ILE A 14 -5.91 30.31 -28.44
C ILE A 14 -5.76 30.22 -29.96
N TRP A 15 -4.89 29.35 -30.48
CA TRP A 15 -4.71 29.15 -31.92
C TRP A 15 -5.99 28.67 -32.61
N TYR A 16 -6.73 27.74 -31.98
CA TYR A 16 -8.04 27.29 -32.50
C TYR A 16 -9.13 28.37 -32.42
N LEU A 17 -9.14 29.20 -31.37
CA LEU A 17 -10.08 30.31 -31.23
C LEU A 17 -9.80 31.45 -32.23
N GLU A 18 -8.53 31.71 -32.54
CA GLU A 18 -8.12 32.67 -33.57
C GLU A 18 -8.46 32.16 -34.99
N TYR A 19 -8.31 30.86 -35.24
CA TYR A 19 -8.67 30.26 -36.54
C TYR A 19 -10.19 30.09 -36.76
N ALA A 20 -10.99 30.06 -35.69
CA ALA A 20 -12.45 29.93 -35.77
C ALA A 20 -13.15 31.14 -36.43
N GLN A 21 -12.48 32.29 -36.54
CA GLN A 21 -13.01 33.47 -37.23
C GLN A 21 -13.00 33.33 -38.76
N TYR A 22 -12.25 32.37 -39.30
CA TYR A 22 -12.06 32.18 -40.75
C TYR A 22 -13.00 31.12 -41.39
N PHE A 23 -13.73 30.34 -40.58
CA PHE A 23 -14.66 29.33 -41.09
C PHE A 23 -16.10 29.77 -40.84
N ASN A 24 -16.79 30.13 -41.92
CA ASN A 24 -18.24 30.34 -41.93
C ASN A 24 -18.99 29.00 -42.01
N GLU A 25 -18.56 28.01 -41.24
CA GLU A 25 -19.18 26.69 -41.16
C GLU A 25 -19.65 26.39 -39.75
N ASP A 26 -20.85 25.82 -39.69
CA ASP A 26 -21.68 25.58 -38.51
C ASP A 26 -20.90 25.39 -37.21
N ILE A 27 -21.15 26.28 -36.25
CA ILE A 27 -20.66 26.21 -34.87
C ILE A 27 -20.89 24.83 -34.23
N HIS A 28 -21.88 24.08 -34.73
CA HIS A 28 -22.18 22.71 -34.35
C HIS A 28 -21.12 21.69 -34.74
N VAL A 29 -20.38 21.87 -35.84
CA VAL A 29 -19.29 20.99 -36.27
C VAL A 29 -18.08 21.20 -35.36
N LEU A 30 -17.74 22.46 -35.07
CA LEU A 30 -16.67 22.81 -34.15
C LEU A 30 -16.96 22.30 -32.73
N ALA A 31 -18.20 22.49 -32.25
CA ALA A 31 -18.63 21.97 -30.95
C ALA A 31 -18.56 20.43 -30.88
N ARG A 32 -18.85 19.72 -31.97
CA ARG A 32 -18.73 18.25 -32.04
C ARG A 32 -17.27 17.80 -31.99
N ALA A 33 -16.39 18.48 -32.71
CA ALA A 33 -14.95 18.20 -32.68
C ALA A 33 -14.36 18.45 -31.28
N ILE A 34 -14.72 19.57 -30.65
CA ILE A 34 -14.30 19.89 -29.28
C ILE A 34 -14.85 18.87 -28.28
N ASN A 35 -16.12 18.45 -28.39
CA ASN A 35 -16.67 17.40 -27.53
C ASN A 35 -15.99 16.04 -27.73
N SER A 36 -15.68 15.65 -28.96
CA SER A 36 -14.95 14.41 -29.24
C SER A 36 -13.56 14.41 -28.63
N VAL A 37 -12.87 15.55 -28.67
CA VAL A 37 -11.55 15.73 -28.06
C VAL A 37 -11.67 15.75 -26.52
N LEU A 38 -12.65 16.46 -25.96
CA LEU A 38 -12.95 16.44 -24.52
C LEU A 38 -13.33 15.04 -24.02
N GLU A 39 -14.01 14.23 -24.83
CA GLU A 39 -14.33 12.83 -24.50
C GLU A 39 -13.09 11.93 -24.50
N SER A 40 -12.12 12.15 -25.39
CA SER A 40 -10.82 11.46 -25.29
C SER A 40 -10.00 11.84 -24.06
N PHE A 41 -10.27 13.00 -23.44
CA PHE A 41 -9.69 13.41 -22.16
C PHE A 41 -10.51 12.96 -20.93
N LYS A 42 -11.71 12.38 -21.14
CA LYS A 42 -12.51 11.72 -20.08
C LYS A 42 -12.12 10.27 -19.87
N GLU A 43 -11.03 9.78 -20.46
CA GLU A 43 -10.42 8.56 -19.99
C GLU A 43 -9.93 8.78 -18.55
N THR A 44 -10.82 8.56 -17.59
CA THR A 44 -10.41 8.06 -16.29
C THR A 44 -9.45 6.91 -16.61
N PRO A 45 -8.22 6.88 -16.07
CA PRO A 45 -7.39 5.70 -16.21
C PRO A 45 -8.31 4.52 -15.90
N LYS A 46 -8.33 3.50 -16.77
CA LYS A 46 -9.03 2.25 -16.49
C LYS A 46 -8.32 1.58 -15.32
N VAL A 47 -8.48 2.15 -14.13
CA VAL A 47 -8.05 1.58 -12.87
C VAL A 47 -8.92 0.35 -12.72
N MET A 48 -8.25 -0.79 -12.69
CA MET A 48 -8.92 -2.07 -12.51
C MET A 48 -9.80 -2.00 -11.27
N THR A 49 -10.94 -2.69 -11.28
CA THR A 49 -11.70 -2.77 -10.04
C THR A 49 -10.84 -3.46 -8.99
N MET A 50 -11.03 -3.03 -7.76
CA MET A 50 -10.41 -3.59 -6.58
C MET A 50 -10.45 -5.12 -6.49
N GLU A 51 -11.57 -5.72 -6.88
CA GLU A 51 -11.70 -7.18 -6.96
C GLU A 51 -10.84 -7.81 -8.08
N GLN A 52 -10.65 -7.11 -9.19
CA GLN A 52 -9.79 -7.56 -10.28
C GLN A 52 -8.30 -7.51 -9.88
N ILE A 53 -7.90 -6.50 -9.11
CA ILE A 53 -6.52 -6.37 -8.61
C ILE A 53 -6.22 -7.48 -7.60
N GLU A 54 -7.11 -7.73 -6.64
CA GLU A 54 -6.98 -8.85 -5.70
C GLU A 54 -6.85 -10.20 -6.42
N LYS A 55 -7.72 -10.45 -7.41
CA LYS A 55 -7.63 -11.69 -8.22
C LYS A 55 -6.34 -11.76 -9.01
N ALA A 56 -5.86 -10.65 -9.56
CA ALA A 56 -4.60 -10.60 -10.29
C ALA A 56 -3.40 -10.90 -9.37
N ALA A 57 -3.36 -10.32 -8.19
CA ALA A 57 -2.28 -10.54 -7.24
C ALA A 57 -2.29 -11.93 -6.61
N LEU A 58 -3.48 -12.47 -6.29
CA LEU A 58 -3.62 -13.87 -5.88
C LEU A 58 -3.19 -14.82 -6.99
N SER A 59 -3.54 -14.52 -8.25
CA SER A 59 -3.11 -15.28 -9.42
C SER A 59 -1.58 -15.23 -9.58
N MET A 60 -0.95 -14.06 -9.43
CA MET A 60 0.50 -13.91 -9.46
C MET A 60 1.17 -14.70 -8.33
N ARG A 61 0.66 -14.60 -7.10
CA ARG A 61 1.15 -15.38 -5.95
C ARG A 61 1.11 -16.87 -6.27
N ASN A 62 -0.04 -17.40 -6.64
CA ASN A 62 -0.21 -18.84 -6.91
C ASN A 62 0.67 -19.31 -8.08
N THR A 63 0.72 -18.52 -9.15
CA THR A 63 1.56 -18.80 -10.32
C THR A 63 3.03 -18.85 -9.95
N CYS A 64 3.51 -17.85 -9.19
CA CYS A 64 4.92 -17.78 -8.82
C CYS A 64 5.29 -18.79 -7.74
N THR A 65 4.42 -19.11 -6.79
CA THR A 65 4.63 -20.21 -5.85
C THR A 65 4.82 -21.52 -6.61
N SER A 66 3.95 -21.80 -7.59
CA SER A 66 4.06 -23.00 -8.43
C SER A 66 5.35 -23.02 -9.27
N LYS A 67 5.67 -21.92 -9.97
CA LYS A 67 6.85 -21.83 -10.85
C LYS A 67 8.18 -21.90 -10.12
N SER A 68 8.24 -21.36 -8.90
CA SER A 68 9.45 -21.38 -8.08
C SER A 68 9.59 -22.64 -7.23
N HIS A 69 8.52 -23.44 -7.12
CA HIS A 69 8.40 -24.55 -6.18
C HIS A 69 8.59 -24.13 -4.72
N ALA A 70 8.32 -22.86 -4.40
CA ALA A 70 8.39 -22.36 -3.04
C ALA A 70 7.30 -22.99 -2.16
N ASP A 71 7.63 -23.26 -0.90
CA ASP A 71 6.64 -23.63 0.10
C ASP A 71 5.65 -22.48 0.31
N ALA A 72 4.35 -22.79 0.31
CA ALA A 72 3.31 -21.78 0.44
C ALA A 72 3.33 -21.09 1.83
N GLY A 73 3.75 -21.81 2.87
CA GLY A 73 3.97 -21.27 4.20
C GLY A 73 5.13 -20.28 4.22
N ALA A 74 6.25 -20.62 3.59
CA ALA A 74 7.40 -19.74 3.43
C ALA A 74 7.07 -18.47 2.63
N VAL A 75 6.28 -18.59 1.55
CA VAL A 75 5.77 -17.43 0.80
C VAL A 75 4.89 -16.53 1.67
N ALA A 76 4.02 -17.11 2.50
CA ALA A 76 3.22 -16.35 3.46
C ALA A 76 4.10 -15.71 4.58
N GLY A 77 5.24 -16.31 4.90
CA GLY A 77 6.22 -15.81 5.86
C GLY A 77 6.92 -14.52 5.43
N ILE A 78 7.10 -14.29 4.12
CA ILE A 78 7.71 -13.04 3.60
C ILE A 78 7.00 -11.79 4.14
N GLN A 79 5.67 -11.82 4.19
CA GLN A 79 4.85 -10.70 4.68
C GLN A 79 4.98 -10.46 6.20
N LYS A 80 5.62 -11.38 6.94
CA LYS A 80 5.96 -11.21 8.35
C LYS A 80 7.42 -10.73 8.53
N GLY A 81 8.15 -10.62 7.42
CA GLY A 81 9.59 -10.44 7.40
C GLY A 81 10.37 -11.71 7.77
N GLU A 82 9.79 -12.89 7.56
CA GLU A 82 10.52 -14.16 7.66
C GLU A 82 11.29 -14.37 6.35
N PHE A 83 12.61 -14.20 6.40
CA PHE A 83 13.51 -14.37 5.25
C PHE A 83 14.58 -15.44 5.56
N PRO A 84 14.25 -16.74 5.43
CA PRO A 84 15.22 -17.82 5.57
C PRO A 84 16.24 -17.80 4.42
N ASP A 85 17.49 -17.47 4.74
CA ASP A 85 18.58 -17.29 3.76
C ASP A 85 18.96 -18.61 3.04
N ASP A 86 18.56 -19.79 3.54
CA ASP A 86 18.84 -21.10 2.96
C ASP A 86 17.69 -21.66 2.08
N ASN A 87 16.72 -20.81 1.70
CA ASN A 87 15.55 -21.23 0.92
C ASN A 87 15.57 -20.71 -0.54
N GLN A 88 16.31 -21.39 -1.41
CA GLN A 88 16.43 -21.00 -2.82
C GLN A 88 15.08 -20.93 -3.59
N PRO A 89 14.13 -21.87 -3.42
CA PRO A 89 12.80 -21.73 -4.02
C PRO A 89 12.10 -20.43 -3.63
N LEU A 90 12.17 -20.03 -2.36
CA LEU A 90 11.59 -18.77 -1.88
C LEU A 90 12.30 -17.54 -2.46
N LYS A 91 13.63 -17.60 -2.64
CA LYS A 91 14.37 -16.54 -3.33
C LYS A 91 13.88 -16.39 -4.77
N CYS A 92 13.76 -17.49 -5.50
CA CYS A 92 13.29 -17.47 -6.88
C CYS A 92 11.78 -17.13 -7.02
N TYR A 93 10.98 -17.31 -5.97
CA TYR A 93 9.62 -16.75 -5.91
C TYR A 93 9.64 -15.22 -6.06
N THR A 94 10.55 -14.52 -5.36
CA THR A 94 10.67 -13.05 -5.46
C THR A 94 11.05 -12.60 -6.88
N LEU A 95 11.95 -13.35 -7.54
CA LEU A 95 12.32 -13.12 -8.93
C LEU A 95 11.14 -13.30 -9.88
N CYS A 96 10.35 -14.35 -9.70
CA CYS A 96 9.16 -14.59 -10.52
C CYS A 96 8.17 -13.43 -10.42
N ILE A 97 7.92 -12.94 -9.21
CA ILE A 97 7.02 -11.80 -8.98
C ILE A 97 7.56 -10.55 -9.70
N MET A 98 8.84 -10.22 -9.53
CA MET A 98 9.42 -9.03 -10.16
C MET A 98 9.51 -9.12 -11.68
N LYS A 99 9.82 -10.29 -12.25
CA LYS A 99 9.77 -10.51 -13.70
C LYS A 99 8.34 -10.39 -14.23
N THR A 100 7.34 -10.86 -13.48
CA THR A 100 5.93 -10.74 -13.84
C THR A 100 5.48 -9.28 -13.86
N MET A 101 5.90 -8.49 -12.87
CA MET A 101 5.65 -7.04 -12.81
C MET A 101 6.55 -6.22 -13.75
N ARG A 102 7.50 -6.87 -14.45
CA ARG A 102 8.49 -6.25 -15.34
C ARG A 102 9.42 -5.26 -14.63
N THR A 103 9.63 -5.45 -13.33
CA THR A 103 10.43 -4.58 -12.47
C THR A 103 11.83 -5.15 -12.19
N PHE A 104 12.20 -6.20 -12.92
CA PHE A 104 13.54 -6.75 -12.93
C PHE A 104 13.96 -7.02 -14.37
N LYS A 105 15.12 -6.48 -14.77
CA LYS A 105 15.66 -6.61 -16.12
C LYS A 105 17.18 -6.54 -16.08
N ASN A 106 17.85 -7.32 -16.94
CA ASN A 106 19.31 -7.30 -17.08
C ASN A 106 20.09 -7.51 -15.76
N GLY A 107 19.61 -8.44 -14.92
CA GLY A 107 20.26 -8.75 -13.64
C GLY A 107 20.09 -7.69 -12.56
N ARG A 108 19.19 -6.71 -12.76
CA ARG A 108 18.97 -5.58 -11.84
C ARG A 108 17.49 -5.26 -11.64
N ILE A 109 17.20 -4.63 -10.50
CA ILE A 109 15.91 -4.01 -10.22
C ILE A 109 15.75 -2.78 -11.13
N ASP A 110 14.62 -2.68 -11.81
CA ASP A 110 14.25 -1.51 -12.61
C ASP A 110 13.45 -0.57 -11.71
N ASP A 111 14.15 0.35 -11.04
CA ASP A 111 13.57 1.31 -10.10
C ASP A 111 12.57 2.26 -10.79
N GLY A 112 12.87 2.69 -12.02
CA GLY A 112 11.96 3.47 -12.84
C GLY A 112 10.64 2.74 -13.11
N MET A 113 10.68 1.44 -13.42
CA MET A 113 9.47 0.64 -13.55
C MET A 113 8.78 0.39 -12.20
N MET A 114 9.53 0.16 -11.12
CA MET A 114 8.94 0.01 -9.77
C MET A 114 8.19 1.28 -9.36
N ILE A 115 8.80 2.45 -9.56
CA ILE A 115 8.18 3.75 -9.28
C ILE A 115 6.91 3.92 -10.12
N LYS A 116 6.95 3.57 -11.41
CA LYS A 116 5.75 3.62 -12.27
C LYS A 116 4.64 2.68 -11.80
N GLN A 117 4.97 1.44 -11.42
CA GLN A 117 3.98 0.51 -10.85
C GLN A 117 3.42 1.08 -9.54
N MET A 118 4.26 1.69 -8.71
CA MET A 118 3.82 2.32 -7.47
C MET A 118 2.94 3.56 -7.72
N ASP A 119 3.22 4.38 -8.73
CA ASP A 119 2.39 5.53 -9.13
C ASP A 119 1.04 5.12 -9.72
N LEU A 120 0.99 3.96 -10.39
CA LEU A 120 -0.26 3.39 -10.89
C LEU A 120 -1.11 2.79 -9.77
N MET A 121 -0.48 2.36 -8.68
CA MET A 121 -1.11 1.59 -7.61
C MET A 121 -1.27 2.35 -6.29
N MET A 122 -0.76 3.59 -6.18
CA MET A 122 -0.77 4.36 -4.93
C MET A 122 -0.97 5.86 -5.16
N PRO A 123 -1.64 6.56 -4.24
CA PRO A 123 -1.71 8.02 -4.24
C PRO A 123 -0.33 8.71 -4.09
N PRO A 124 -0.10 9.87 -4.73
CA PRO A 124 1.22 10.53 -4.77
C PRO A 124 1.81 10.92 -3.40
N ASP A 125 0.96 11.33 -2.45
CA ASP A 125 1.36 11.73 -1.09
C ASP A 125 1.91 10.56 -0.26
N MET A 126 1.65 9.34 -0.70
CA MET A 126 2.04 8.11 -0.03
C MET A 126 3.07 7.29 -0.77
N ALA A 127 3.02 7.31 -2.10
CA ALA A 127 4.07 6.75 -2.92
C ALA A 127 5.43 7.44 -2.63
N GLY A 128 5.42 8.75 -2.33
CA GLY A 128 6.63 9.54 -2.08
C GLY A 128 7.65 8.92 -1.11
N PRO A 129 7.30 8.68 0.17
CA PRO A 129 8.19 8.05 1.14
C PRO A 129 8.65 6.63 0.73
N LEU A 130 7.76 5.82 0.16
CA LEU A 130 8.07 4.45 -0.25
C LEU A 130 9.03 4.41 -1.45
N LYS A 131 8.90 5.36 -2.40
CA LYS A 131 9.83 5.51 -3.53
C LYS A 131 11.25 5.78 -3.06
N VAL A 132 11.45 6.55 -1.98
CA VAL A 132 12.79 6.81 -1.43
C VAL A 132 13.44 5.49 -0.98
N SER A 133 12.70 4.66 -0.23
CA SER A 133 13.18 3.34 0.18
C SER A 133 13.41 2.42 -1.02
N LEU A 134 12.50 2.41 -2.01
CA LEU A 134 12.67 1.61 -3.22
C LEU A 134 13.93 1.99 -4.01
N THR A 135 14.17 3.28 -4.24
CA THR A 135 15.36 3.76 -4.95
C THR A 135 16.63 3.41 -4.19
N LYS A 136 16.62 3.53 -2.87
CA LYS A 136 17.74 3.10 -2.01
C LYS A 136 18.01 1.60 -2.17
N CYS A 137 16.98 0.76 -2.01
CA CYS A 137 17.13 -0.70 -2.13
C CYS A 137 17.53 -1.15 -3.56
N ALA A 138 17.04 -0.47 -4.60
CA ALA A 138 17.35 -0.81 -5.99
C ALA A 138 18.78 -0.41 -6.40
N ALA A 139 19.39 0.55 -5.68
CA ALA A 139 20.76 0.99 -5.91
C ALA A 139 21.81 0.00 -5.37
N GLU A 140 21.41 -0.96 -4.52
CA GLU A 140 22.31 -2.00 -4.04
C GLU A 140 22.84 -2.86 -5.22
N PRO A 141 24.11 -3.28 -5.17
CA PRO A 141 24.69 -4.11 -6.21
C PRO A 141 23.98 -5.48 -6.25
N PRO A 142 23.87 -6.12 -7.43
CA PRO A 142 23.36 -7.48 -7.53
C PRO A 142 24.09 -8.43 -6.58
N ALA A 143 23.33 -9.24 -5.86
CA ALA A 143 23.84 -10.22 -4.92
C ALA A 143 23.65 -11.62 -5.51
N GLY A 144 24.71 -12.43 -5.57
CA GLY A 144 24.63 -13.82 -6.02
C GLY A 144 24.04 -13.97 -7.43
N ASP A 145 22.93 -14.69 -7.53
CA ASP A 145 22.15 -14.83 -8.77
C ASP A 145 20.95 -13.87 -8.82
N ASP A 146 20.18 -13.91 -9.91
CA ASP A 146 18.96 -13.12 -10.05
C ASP A 146 17.98 -13.33 -8.89
N CYS A 147 17.85 -14.56 -8.38
CA CYS A 147 16.92 -14.89 -7.30
C CYS A 147 17.36 -14.25 -5.98
N GLU A 148 18.65 -14.34 -5.68
CA GLU A 148 19.29 -13.71 -4.53
C GLU A 148 19.15 -12.18 -4.59
N THR A 149 19.41 -11.58 -5.74
CA THR A 149 19.29 -10.12 -5.94
C THR A 149 17.87 -9.63 -5.63
N THR A 150 16.84 -10.28 -6.19
CA THR A 150 15.44 -9.88 -5.94
C THR A 150 15.00 -10.17 -4.51
N TYR A 151 15.56 -11.20 -3.90
CA TYR A 151 15.26 -11.57 -2.53
C TYR A 151 15.82 -10.54 -1.54
N GLN A 152 17.09 -10.15 -1.71
CA GLN A 152 17.73 -9.12 -0.88
C GLN A 152 17.05 -7.77 -1.04
N PHE A 153 16.68 -7.38 -2.26
CA PHE A 153 15.86 -6.17 -2.48
C PHE A 153 14.56 -6.21 -1.67
N LYS A 154 13.83 -7.34 -1.72
CA LYS A 154 12.54 -7.47 -1.02
C LYS A 154 12.73 -7.48 0.49
N LYS A 155 13.77 -8.14 0.99
CA LYS A 155 14.17 -8.16 2.40
C LYS A 155 14.46 -6.75 2.91
N MET A 156 15.38 -6.04 2.26
CA MET A 156 15.76 -4.67 2.60
C MET A 156 14.56 -3.72 2.53
N SER A 157 13.70 -3.83 1.51
CA SER A 157 12.51 -2.99 1.40
C SER A 157 11.53 -3.14 2.57
N ILE A 158 11.40 -4.36 3.10
CA ILE A 158 10.59 -4.62 4.31
C ILE A 158 11.32 -4.12 5.57
N GLU A 159 12.63 -4.29 5.65
CA GLU A 159 13.44 -3.80 6.78
C GLU A 159 13.41 -2.27 6.90
N GLU A 160 13.59 -1.54 5.80
CA GLU A 160 13.48 -0.06 5.77
C GLU A 160 12.10 0.41 6.22
N ALA A 161 11.04 -0.28 5.80
CA ALA A 161 9.67 0.02 6.24
C ALA A 161 9.49 -0.22 7.75
N LYS A 162 10.10 -1.27 8.30
CA LYS A 162 10.10 -1.56 9.74
C LYS A 162 10.88 -0.50 10.51
N GLU A 163 12.08 -0.15 10.06
CA GLU A 163 12.94 0.84 10.71
C GLU A 163 12.27 2.21 10.80
N ALA A 164 11.52 2.62 9.77
CA ALA A 164 10.76 3.86 9.78
C ALA A 164 9.70 3.93 10.90
N LEU A 165 9.19 2.78 11.38
CA LEU A 165 8.12 2.69 12.37
C LEU A 165 8.59 2.32 13.78
N LEU A 166 9.80 1.77 13.94
CA LEU A 166 10.40 1.44 15.24
C LEU A 166 10.38 2.61 16.24
N PRO A 167 10.64 3.88 15.86
CA PRO A 167 10.56 5.00 16.80
C PRO A 167 9.16 5.18 17.39
N LEU A 168 8.10 4.99 16.60
CA LEU A 168 6.72 5.09 17.05
C LEU A 168 6.37 3.97 18.02
N GLN A 169 6.76 2.74 17.70
CA GLN A 169 6.58 1.59 18.59
C GLN A 169 7.25 1.82 19.95
N LYS A 170 8.55 2.19 19.95
CA LYS A 170 9.31 2.49 21.17
C LYS A 170 8.70 3.63 21.97
N HIS A 171 8.27 4.71 21.30
CA HIS A 171 7.60 5.83 21.93
C HIS A 171 6.33 5.37 22.67
N CYS A 172 5.47 4.60 22.00
CA CYS A 172 4.21 4.17 22.60
C CYS A 172 4.37 3.13 23.71
N ILE A 173 5.32 2.20 23.59
CA ILE A 173 5.68 1.26 24.67
C ILE A 173 6.11 2.04 25.92
N ALA A 174 7.06 2.97 25.78
CA ALA A 174 7.56 3.76 26.89
C ALA A 174 6.46 4.64 27.51
N LYS A 175 5.60 5.23 26.68
CA LYS A 175 4.53 6.14 27.12
C LYS A 175 3.50 5.46 28.02
N VAL A 176 3.18 4.20 27.76
CA VAL A 176 2.15 3.45 28.52
C VAL A 176 2.73 2.42 29.47
N GLY A 177 4.05 2.22 29.46
CA GLY A 177 4.73 1.22 30.28
C GLY A 177 4.34 -0.22 29.95
N ALA A 178 4.01 -0.50 28.68
CA ALA A 178 3.69 -1.85 28.23
C ALA A 178 4.94 -2.74 28.23
N ASP A 179 4.76 -4.01 28.58
CA ASP A 179 5.75 -5.05 28.30
C ASP A 179 5.81 -5.27 26.77
N PRO A 180 6.99 -5.14 26.12
CA PRO A 180 7.16 -5.46 24.70
C PRO A 180 6.61 -6.83 24.32
N LYS A 181 6.64 -7.81 25.24
CA LYS A 181 6.08 -9.13 24.97
C LYS A 181 4.58 -9.09 24.66
N MET A 182 3.81 -8.19 25.28
CA MET A 182 2.37 -8.05 24.98
C MET A 182 2.11 -7.56 23.55
N ILE A 183 3.05 -6.78 23.01
CA ILE A 183 3.01 -6.23 21.64
C ILE A 183 3.29 -7.36 20.64
N ASP A 184 4.30 -8.18 20.93
CA ASP A 184 4.67 -9.37 20.13
C ASP A 184 3.60 -10.47 20.19
N ASP A 185 2.99 -10.66 21.36
CA ASP A 185 1.89 -11.60 21.58
C ASP A 185 0.65 -11.16 20.79
N ALA A 186 0.30 -9.87 20.83
CA ALA A 186 -0.82 -9.32 20.05
C ALA A 186 -0.61 -9.50 18.55
N ALA A 187 0.62 -9.34 18.04
CA ALA A 187 0.97 -9.61 16.65
C ALA A 187 0.74 -11.07 16.23
N LYS A 188 0.72 -11.99 17.19
CA LYS A 188 0.45 -13.43 17.02
C LYS A 188 -0.99 -13.81 17.34
N GLY A 189 -1.85 -12.83 17.64
CA GLY A 189 -3.26 -13.04 17.98
C GLY A 189 -3.53 -13.29 19.45
N ILE A 190 -2.52 -13.13 20.30
CA ILE A 190 -2.66 -13.28 21.75
C ILE A 190 -2.88 -11.88 22.33
N PHE A 191 -4.14 -11.46 22.36
CA PHE A 191 -4.53 -10.16 22.88
C PHE A 191 -4.75 -10.24 24.40
N ALA A 192 -3.73 -9.81 25.16
CA ALA A 192 -3.82 -9.76 26.62
C ALA A 192 -4.83 -8.69 27.08
N SER A 193 -5.68 -9.04 28.05
CA SER A 193 -6.60 -8.09 28.68
C SER A 193 -5.85 -7.20 29.70
N ASP A 194 -4.95 -6.36 29.20
CA ASP A 194 -4.14 -5.42 29.98
C ASP A 194 -4.36 -3.99 29.48
N TRP A 195 -4.65 -3.06 30.40
CA TRP A 195 -4.93 -1.67 30.07
C TRP A 195 -3.76 -0.98 29.35
N ARG A 196 -2.52 -1.42 29.58
CA ARG A 196 -1.32 -0.89 28.91
C ARG A 196 -1.27 -1.31 27.46
N LEU A 197 -1.63 -2.56 27.14
CA LEU A 197 -1.76 -3.02 25.76
C LEU A 197 -2.89 -2.27 25.05
N GLN A 198 -4.02 -2.05 25.71
CA GLN A 198 -5.11 -1.26 25.14
C GLN A 198 -4.68 0.18 24.84
N CYS A 199 -4.01 0.83 25.78
CA CYS A 199 -3.55 2.21 25.61
C CYS A 199 -2.35 2.32 24.65
N TYR A 200 -1.57 1.26 24.45
CA TYR A 200 -0.57 1.18 23.38
C TYR A 200 -1.23 1.38 22.01
N PHE A 201 -2.31 0.63 21.71
CA PHE A 201 -3.03 0.79 20.43
C PHE A 201 -3.57 2.20 20.27
N LYS A 202 -4.15 2.79 21.32
CA LYS A 202 -4.59 4.19 21.29
C LYS A 202 -3.44 5.14 21.01
N CYS A 203 -2.28 4.94 21.63
CA CYS A 203 -1.09 5.77 21.38
C CYS A 203 -0.67 5.72 19.91
N VAL A 204 -0.61 4.52 19.32
CA VAL A 204 -0.29 4.36 17.89
C VAL A 204 -1.32 5.07 17.04
N MET A 205 -2.61 4.85 17.27
CA MET A 205 -3.69 5.46 16.49
C MET A 205 -3.75 7.00 16.63
N LEU A 206 -3.35 7.57 17.77
CA LEU A 206 -3.24 9.02 17.93
C LEU A 206 -2.07 9.60 17.13
N ASN A 207 -0.92 8.94 17.16
CA ASN A 207 0.26 9.39 16.41
C ASN A 207 0.09 9.21 14.90
N THR A 208 -0.65 8.20 14.45
CA THR A 208 -1.05 8.03 13.05
C THR A 208 -2.31 8.79 12.68
N LYS A 209 -2.92 9.55 13.62
CA LYS A 209 -4.14 10.36 13.42
C LYS A 209 -5.40 9.56 13.04
N ILE A 210 -5.36 8.24 13.15
CA ILE A 210 -6.54 7.35 13.08
C ILE A 210 -7.52 7.69 14.20
N MET A 211 -7.01 8.15 15.35
CA MET A 211 -7.81 8.64 16.46
C MET A 211 -7.60 10.13 16.70
N LYS A 212 -8.64 10.77 17.22
CA LYS A 212 -8.58 12.07 17.87
C LYS A 212 -9.30 11.96 19.20
N ASN A 213 -8.60 12.30 20.28
CA ASN A 213 -9.07 12.09 21.66
C ASN A 213 -9.43 10.60 21.89
N ASP A 214 -10.70 10.31 22.12
CA ASP A 214 -11.21 8.96 22.43
C ASP A 214 -12.02 8.34 21.29
N MET A 215 -11.96 8.90 20.08
CA MET A 215 -12.78 8.51 18.94
C MET A 215 -11.94 8.20 17.69
N ILE A 216 -12.39 7.24 16.89
CA ILE A 216 -11.85 6.97 15.55
C ILE A 216 -12.26 8.11 14.61
N VAL A 217 -11.30 8.62 13.85
CA VAL A 217 -11.53 9.49 12.71
C VAL A 217 -11.67 8.58 11.48
N GLU A 218 -12.90 8.10 11.21
CA GLU A 218 -13.15 7.09 10.17
C GLU A 218 -12.56 7.48 8.81
N LYS A 219 -12.64 8.76 8.43
CA LYS A 219 -12.04 9.28 7.20
C LYS A 219 -10.51 9.15 7.20
N ALA A 220 -9.84 9.45 8.32
CA ALA A 220 -8.38 9.30 8.39
C ALA A 220 -7.98 7.82 8.31
N LEU A 221 -8.74 6.93 8.96
CA LEU A 221 -8.52 5.49 8.88
C LEU A 221 -8.67 4.97 7.45
N LYS A 222 -9.74 5.36 6.75
CA LYS A 222 -9.97 4.99 5.34
C LYS A 222 -8.88 5.54 4.42
N ASN A 223 -8.55 6.82 4.56
CA ASN A 223 -7.47 7.43 3.77
C ASN A 223 -6.12 6.75 4.00
N ILE A 224 -5.80 6.38 5.24
CA ILE A 224 -4.57 5.66 5.57
C ILE A 224 -4.56 4.28 4.93
N ILE A 225 -5.67 3.57 4.98
CA ILE A 225 -5.83 2.27 4.32
C ILE A 225 -5.65 2.41 2.81
N GLU A 226 -6.40 3.31 2.19
CA GLU A 226 -6.40 3.55 0.74
C GLU A 226 -5.02 3.91 0.20
N ALA A 227 -4.18 4.51 1.03
CA ALA A 227 -2.94 5.07 0.55
C ALA A 227 -1.69 4.32 1.07
N MET A 228 -1.71 3.69 2.26
CA MET A 228 -0.57 2.93 2.79
C MET A 228 -0.57 1.47 2.36
N LEU A 229 -1.74 0.94 1.98
CA LEU A 229 -1.85 -0.43 1.53
C LEU A 229 -1.76 -0.51 0.01
N LEU A 230 -1.23 -1.62 -0.49
CA LEU A 230 -1.31 -1.92 -1.90
C LEU A 230 -2.78 -2.03 -2.30
N GLU A 231 -3.13 -1.59 -3.50
CA GLU A 231 -4.51 -1.64 -4.02
C GLU A 231 -5.18 -3.00 -3.89
N GLU A 232 -4.43 -4.11 -3.92
CA GLU A 232 -5.00 -5.45 -3.70
C GLU A 232 -5.48 -5.68 -2.26
N TYR A 233 -4.93 -4.97 -1.29
CA TYR A 233 -5.22 -5.10 0.15
C TYR A 233 -6.21 -4.05 0.65
N VAL A 234 -6.33 -2.90 -0.02
CA VAL A 234 -7.30 -1.85 0.31
C VAL A 234 -8.74 -2.40 0.39
N PRO A 235 -9.26 -3.23 -0.54
CA PRO A 235 -10.65 -3.66 -0.52
C PRO A 235 -10.96 -4.65 0.61
N PRO A 236 -10.13 -5.69 0.85
CA PRO A 236 -10.25 -6.50 2.06
C PRO A 236 -10.16 -5.67 3.34
N ALA A 237 -9.26 -4.68 3.40
CA ALA A 237 -9.14 -3.77 4.53
C ALA A 237 -10.40 -2.92 4.73
N MET A 238 -10.97 -2.38 3.66
CA MET A 238 -12.19 -1.59 3.71
C MET A 238 -13.40 -2.43 4.16
N LYS A 239 -13.53 -3.67 3.67
CA LYS A 239 -14.56 -4.60 4.15
C LYS A 239 -14.40 -4.93 5.63
N ALA A 240 -13.16 -5.10 6.11
CA ALA A 240 -12.89 -5.29 7.53
C ALA A 240 -13.27 -4.06 8.36
N ILE A 241 -12.99 -2.85 7.87
CA ILE A 241 -13.41 -1.60 8.50
C ILE A 241 -14.93 -1.47 8.55
N GLU A 242 -15.62 -1.77 7.44
CA GLU A 242 -17.09 -1.76 7.37
C GLU A 242 -17.72 -2.76 8.36
N HIS A 243 -17.05 -3.89 8.61
CA HIS A 243 -17.45 -4.86 9.61
C HIS A 243 -17.14 -4.40 11.05
N CYS A 244 -15.91 -3.93 11.30
CA CYS A 244 -15.41 -3.67 12.64
C CYS A 244 -15.87 -2.34 13.23
N LEU A 245 -15.98 -1.26 12.43
CA LEU A 245 -16.36 0.05 12.94
C LEU A 245 -17.71 0.04 13.67
N PRO A 246 -18.79 -0.57 13.13
CA PRO A 246 -20.06 -0.66 13.86
C PRO A 246 -19.95 -1.41 15.19
N ILE A 247 -19.14 -2.46 15.25
CA ILE A 247 -18.95 -3.28 16.46
C ILE A 247 -18.28 -2.47 17.57
N VAL A 248 -17.26 -1.69 17.21
CA VAL A 248 -16.43 -1.01 18.20
C VAL A 248 -16.96 0.36 18.62
N LYS A 249 -17.94 0.93 17.89
CA LYS A 249 -18.54 2.25 18.17
C LYS A 249 -19.07 2.44 19.60
N LYS A 250 -19.38 1.35 20.31
CA LYS A 250 -19.84 1.39 21.71
C LYS A 250 -18.71 1.69 22.72
N PHE A 251 -17.45 1.49 22.33
CA PHE A 251 -16.28 1.70 23.18
C PHE A 251 -15.70 3.11 23.00
N LYS A 252 -14.80 3.51 23.91
CA LYS A 252 -14.06 4.78 23.84
C LYS A 252 -12.60 4.60 24.26
N GLY A 253 -11.74 5.51 23.81
CA GLY A 253 -10.37 5.61 24.30
C GLY A 253 -9.54 4.34 24.07
N CYS A 254 -8.88 3.84 25.11
CA CYS A 254 -7.97 2.70 24.99
C CYS A 254 -8.71 1.41 24.59
N GLU A 255 -9.88 1.17 25.17
CA GLU A 255 -10.71 0.02 24.87
C GLU A 255 -11.18 0.04 23.40
N LEU A 256 -11.59 1.21 22.89
CA LEU A 256 -11.94 1.37 21.47
C LEU A 256 -10.79 0.99 20.53
N ALA A 257 -9.58 1.49 20.82
CA ALA A 257 -8.42 1.22 19.99
C ALA A 257 -8.05 -0.27 20.00
N TYR A 258 -8.11 -0.90 21.17
CA TYR A 258 -7.87 -2.32 21.34
C TYR A 258 -8.89 -3.18 20.60
N GLU A 259 -10.17 -2.90 20.77
CA GLU A 259 -11.24 -3.67 20.14
C GLU A 259 -11.24 -3.52 18.62
N LEU A 260 -10.85 -2.35 18.09
CA LEU A 260 -10.64 -2.17 16.66
C LEU A 260 -9.47 -3.01 16.14
N ALA A 261 -8.33 -3.00 16.84
CA ALA A 261 -7.16 -3.80 16.46
C ALA A 261 -7.47 -5.31 16.52
N LYS A 262 -8.12 -5.76 17.61
CA LYS A 262 -8.52 -7.16 17.80
C LYS A 262 -9.54 -7.60 16.74
N CYS A 263 -10.57 -6.80 16.47
CA CYS A 263 -11.55 -7.09 15.43
C CYS A 263 -10.88 -7.23 14.06
N GLY A 264 -9.96 -6.32 13.71
CA GLY A 264 -9.22 -6.40 12.46
C GLY A 264 -8.36 -7.67 12.34
N TYR A 265 -7.75 -8.11 13.45
CA TYR A 265 -6.99 -9.37 13.52
C TYR A 265 -7.89 -10.60 13.31
N ASP A 266 -9.07 -10.59 13.94
CA ASP A 266 -10.04 -11.68 13.93
C ASP A 266 -10.84 -11.76 12.62
N TYR A 267 -10.94 -10.65 11.85
CA TYR A 267 -11.76 -10.57 10.63
C TYR A 267 -11.34 -11.55 9.53
N GLY A 268 -10.04 -11.66 9.24
CA GLY A 268 -9.57 -12.54 8.16
C GLY A 268 -8.06 -12.52 7.96
N ALA A 269 -7.50 -13.65 7.50
CA ALA A 269 -6.05 -13.81 7.32
C ALA A 269 -5.43 -12.79 6.35
N SER A 270 -6.17 -12.35 5.32
CA SER A 270 -5.73 -11.33 4.35
C SER A 270 -5.64 -9.93 4.93
N VAL A 271 -6.32 -9.66 6.04
CA VAL A 271 -6.41 -8.33 6.67
C VAL A 271 -5.69 -8.26 8.01
N ARG A 272 -5.33 -9.43 8.56
CA ARG A 272 -4.59 -9.57 9.82
C ARG A 272 -3.27 -8.79 9.84
N GLN A 273 -2.56 -8.76 8.71
CA GLN A 273 -1.29 -8.04 8.58
C GLN A 273 -1.49 -6.52 8.52
N ILE A 274 -2.62 -6.06 7.96
CA ILE A 274 -2.99 -4.65 7.80
C ILE A 274 -3.31 -4.01 9.15
N PHE A 275 -3.99 -4.76 10.04
CA PHE A 275 -4.34 -4.30 11.39
C PHE A 275 -3.31 -4.67 12.45
N ASN A 276 -2.18 -5.25 12.05
CA ASN A 276 -1.08 -5.51 12.95
C ASN A 276 -0.31 -4.21 13.22
N PHE A 277 -0.89 -3.31 14.01
CA PHE A 277 -0.32 -2.00 14.32
C PHE A 277 1.06 -2.05 15.00
N THR A 278 1.51 -3.24 15.41
CA THR A 278 2.82 -3.51 15.98
C THR A 278 3.87 -3.91 14.95
N ASN A 279 3.44 -4.39 13.77
CA ASN A 279 4.26 -4.82 12.64
C ASN A 279 3.64 -4.31 11.33
N ILE A 280 3.35 -3.01 11.21
CA ILE A 280 2.54 -2.45 10.09
C ILE A 280 3.15 -2.73 8.69
N PHE A 281 4.32 -3.35 8.57
CA PHE A 281 4.82 -3.96 7.33
C PHE A 281 5.58 -5.28 7.57
#